data_AF-A0A6A6W927-F1
#
_entry.id   AF-A0A6A6W927-F1
#
_cell.length_a   1.000
_cell.length_b   1.000
_cell.length_c   1.000
_cell.angle_alpha   90.00
_cell.angle_beta   90.00
_cell.angle_gamma   90.00
#
_symmetry.space_group_name_H-M   'P 1'
#
loop_
_entity.id
_entity.type
_entity.pdbx_description
1 polymer ?
#
loop_
_entity_poly.entity_id
_entity_poly.type
_entity_poly.pdbx_seq_one_letter_code
_entity_poly.pdbx_strand_id
1 'polypeptide(L)'
;MSFTTEKTDHADHLTDDNVPVANGGATSPNGHLQPPLPNSAPLPESAVNPDVAGSTAPSAASTRPPSAIHAPTQVTYDPEFTQPPTLNYSLRTRKGWIAFFWTLVVLDCVAMPIALYFGLWYGTGLSHNAVFSISTGLLGTVSIVEYFLRFHRLWKQGSTCRVIGARRFYLDWFHWNLSFAWIAVMIELIVGTVPEEPPIRLLAMPVSSMLFAFGVQLLVIDAARIMGYKAPVRISSLPRGSPLRPGIYSLIEDIVAVDGSGGTEFRQRLNLRYQASKDFRLMLHRITLFWAAGALGAAVLTTVLIFTLSRDAAYVVGWCIPFLWAGIWAVITTKWVQVGLKHEYANWSETKWKA
;
A
#
# COMPACT_ATOMS: atom_id res chain seq x y z
N MET A 1 15.48 -11.97 2.90
CA MET A 1 16.74 -11.37 3.40
C MET A 1 16.59 -9.86 3.45
N SER A 2 17.32 -9.17 4.34
CA SER A 2 17.32 -7.71 4.44
C SER A 2 18.75 -7.26 4.74
N PHE A 3 19.37 -6.53 3.81
CA PHE A 3 20.64 -5.85 4.06
C PHE A 3 20.38 -4.35 4.24
N THR A 4 20.88 -3.80 5.33
CA THR A 4 20.91 -2.37 5.62
C THR A 4 22.09 -1.75 4.90
N THR A 5 21.84 -0.83 3.95
CA THR A 5 22.88 0.04 3.44
C THR A 5 23.03 1.23 4.38
N GLU A 6 24.20 1.33 5.03
CA GLU A 6 24.62 2.51 5.75
C GLU A 6 24.87 3.67 4.76
N LYS A 7 24.83 4.92 5.24
CA LYS A 7 24.79 6.10 4.37
C LYS A 7 25.78 7.16 4.81
N THR A 8 26.92 7.20 4.12
CA THR A 8 27.95 8.22 4.29
C THR A 8 28.49 8.60 2.92
N ASP A 9 28.31 9.85 2.54
CA ASP A 9 29.31 10.62 1.81
C ASP A 9 28.93 12.10 1.93
N HIS A 10 29.91 12.94 2.23
CA HIS A 10 29.78 14.39 2.29
C HIS A 10 30.25 14.99 0.97
N ALA A 11 29.49 15.95 0.44
CA ALA A 11 30.07 16.95 -0.44
C ALA A 11 30.70 18.04 0.43
N ASP A 12 31.99 18.30 0.23
CA ASP A 12 32.53 19.63 -0.08
C ASP A 12 34.06 19.58 -0.10
N HIS A 13 34.64 19.99 -1.24
CA HIS A 13 36.04 20.43 -1.33
C HIS A 13 36.20 21.30 -2.59
N LEU A 14 36.32 22.60 -2.38
CA LEU A 14 36.96 23.54 -3.31
C LEU A 14 38.23 24.03 -2.61
N THR A 15 39.33 24.09 -3.34
CA THR A 15 40.66 24.45 -2.82
C THR A 15 41.01 25.91 -3.07
N ASP A 16 41.93 26.41 -2.25
CA ASP A 16 42.44 27.78 -2.23
C ASP A 16 43.12 28.23 -3.54
N ASP A 17 43.13 29.53 -3.81
CA ASP A 17 44.33 30.38 -3.60
C ASP A 17 44.17 31.77 -4.26
N ASN A 18 44.28 32.85 -3.45
CA ASN A 18 45.24 33.97 -3.63
C ASN A 18 44.92 35.22 -2.76
N VAL A 19 45.99 35.79 -2.21
CA VAL A 19 46.11 37.00 -1.37
C VAL A 19 47.52 37.56 -1.71
N PRO A 20 47.79 38.88 -1.91
CA PRO A 20 48.14 39.72 -0.74
C PRO A 20 48.13 41.28 -0.83
N VAL A 21 48.31 41.90 0.36
CA VAL A 21 48.83 43.26 0.71
C VAL A 21 48.05 44.54 0.34
N ALA A 22 47.63 45.32 1.37
CA ALA A 22 47.97 46.76 1.55
C ALA A 22 47.55 47.32 2.94
N ASN A 23 48.29 48.31 3.46
CA ASN A 23 48.22 48.88 4.84
C ASN A 23 47.22 50.04 5.04
N GLY A 24 46.88 50.37 6.31
CA GLY A 24 46.78 51.79 6.75
C GLY A 24 45.87 52.17 7.94
N GLY A 25 46.44 52.59 9.09
CA GLY A 25 45.86 53.48 10.14
C GLY A 25 44.67 52.96 10.98
N ALA A 26 44.61 52.87 12.33
CA ALA A 26 45.21 53.56 13.50
C ALA A 26 44.45 54.79 14.06
N THR A 27 43.68 54.62 15.15
CA THR A 27 43.64 55.49 16.37
C THR A 27 42.64 55.01 17.45
N SER A 28 42.85 55.47 18.70
CA SER A 28 42.10 55.26 19.97
C SER A 28 42.54 56.39 20.95
N PRO A 29 42.22 56.50 22.28
CA PRO A 29 41.44 55.62 23.18
C PRO A 29 40.50 56.33 24.22
N ASN A 30 39.84 55.51 25.06
CA ASN A 30 39.56 55.65 26.52
C ASN A 30 38.88 54.33 27.02
N GLY A 31 38.68 53.98 28.30
CA GLY A 31 39.02 54.60 29.60
C GLY A 31 37.81 54.68 30.57
N HIS A 32 37.80 54.19 31.81
CA HIS A 32 38.81 53.38 32.54
C HIS A 32 38.19 52.29 33.50
N LEU A 33 38.46 52.26 34.81
CA LEU A 33 38.31 51.10 35.73
C LEU A 33 37.98 51.44 37.22
N GLN A 34 37.05 50.66 37.84
CA GLN A 34 36.95 50.01 39.22
C GLN A 34 37.71 50.54 40.49
N PRO A 35 37.46 50.07 41.75
CA PRO A 35 36.51 49.08 42.36
C PRO A 35 35.60 49.78 43.46
N PRO A 36 35.32 49.38 44.75
CA PRO A 36 35.39 48.13 45.57
C PRO A 36 34.13 47.80 46.46
N LEU A 37 34.30 47.09 47.60
CA LEU A 37 33.34 46.59 48.64
C LEU A 37 34.09 46.49 50.02
N PRO A 38 33.61 45.90 51.17
CA PRO A 38 32.26 45.49 51.68
C PRO A 38 31.96 45.94 53.18
N ASN A 39 30.77 45.64 53.77
CA ASN A 39 30.61 44.87 55.06
C ASN A 39 29.19 44.71 55.67
N SER A 40 28.97 43.56 56.36
CA SER A 40 28.12 43.23 57.55
C SER A 40 26.63 43.63 57.73
N ALA A 41 25.84 42.72 58.32
CA ALA A 41 24.49 42.90 58.92
C ALA A 41 24.45 42.33 60.36
N PRO A 42 23.40 42.53 61.23
CA PRO A 42 22.16 41.71 61.15
C PRO A 42 20.82 42.31 61.71
N LEU A 43 19.67 41.79 61.22
CA LEU A 43 18.38 41.41 61.89
C LEU A 43 17.71 42.29 63.01
N PRO A 44 16.39 42.11 63.29
CA PRO A 44 15.23 42.05 62.36
C PRO A 44 13.96 42.80 62.89
N GLU A 45 13.04 43.22 62.02
CA GLU A 45 11.63 43.44 62.40
C GLU A 45 10.68 43.18 61.22
N SER A 46 9.40 42.85 61.50
CA SER A 46 8.51 42.16 60.56
C SER A 46 7.42 43.03 59.92
N ALA A 47 7.49 43.21 58.60
CA ALA A 47 6.37 43.60 57.73
C ALA A 47 6.49 42.85 56.39
N VAL A 48 5.38 42.67 55.65
CA VAL A 48 5.27 41.73 54.51
C VAL A 48 4.98 42.45 53.19
N ASN A 49 5.44 41.85 52.07
CA ASN A 49 5.50 42.35 50.68
C ASN A 49 6.72 43.27 50.42
N PRO A 50 7.38 43.23 49.23
CA PRO A 50 6.85 42.95 47.87
C PRO A 50 7.15 41.49 47.38
N ASP A 51 6.84 41.01 46.16
CA ASP A 51 7.33 41.50 44.86
C ASP A 51 6.50 41.21 43.59
N VAL A 52 6.69 42.15 42.66
CA VAL A 52 6.67 42.13 41.18
C VAL A 52 6.67 40.75 40.47
N ALA A 53 5.71 40.54 39.53
CA ALA A 53 5.93 39.72 38.32
C ALA A 53 4.93 39.95 37.16
N GLY A 54 5.49 40.05 35.95
CA GLY A 54 4.94 39.89 34.59
C GLY A 54 3.44 39.68 34.30
N SER A 55 2.88 40.57 33.48
CA SER A 55 1.65 40.35 32.70
C SER A 55 1.93 39.60 31.38
N THR A 56 2.01 38.28 31.43
CA THR A 56 2.03 37.42 30.22
C THR A 56 0.70 36.71 30.03
N ALA A 57 0.01 37.02 28.92
CA ALA A 57 -1.28 36.40 28.60
C ALA A 57 -1.13 34.89 28.32
N PRO A 58 -2.03 34.04 28.85
CA PRO A 58 -1.97 32.60 28.60
C PRO A 58 -2.30 32.28 27.14
N SER A 59 -1.32 31.73 26.41
CA SER A 59 -1.53 31.27 25.03
C SER A 59 -2.59 30.17 24.99
N ALA A 60 -3.58 30.32 24.11
CA ALA A 60 -4.73 29.42 24.04
C ALA A 60 -4.30 28.01 23.62
N ALA A 61 -4.34 27.07 24.56
CA ALA A 61 -3.95 25.68 24.33
C ALA A 61 -4.93 25.00 23.35
N SER A 62 -4.50 24.85 22.08
CA SER A 62 -5.24 24.15 21.04
C SER A 62 -5.53 22.70 21.43
N THR A 63 -6.77 22.44 21.85
CA THR A 63 -7.30 21.11 22.19
C THR A 63 -7.48 20.27 20.92
N ARG A 64 -6.38 19.69 20.44
CA ARG A 64 -6.38 18.78 19.29
C ARG A 64 -7.30 17.58 19.56
N PRO A 65 -8.13 17.14 18.59
CA PRO A 65 -8.97 15.97 18.77
C PRO A 65 -8.11 14.69 18.92
N PRO A 66 -8.55 13.69 19.72
CA PRO A 66 -7.75 12.52 20.11
C PRO A 66 -7.50 11.50 18.98
N SER A 67 -7.83 11.81 17.73
CA SER A 67 -7.58 10.96 16.56
C SER A 67 -6.11 10.99 16.09
N ALA A 68 -5.31 11.96 16.53
CA ALA A 68 -3.94 12.21 16.06
C ALA A 68 -2.84 11.47 16.85
N ILE A 69 -2.95 10.14 17.00
CA ILE A 69 -2.02 9.33 17.83
C ILE A 69 -0.64 9.13 17.18
N HIS A 70 -0.44 9.50 15.90
CA HIS A 70 0.82 9.30 15.16
C HIS A 70 1.31 10.59 14.45
N ALA A 71 1.86 11.52 15.24
CA ALA A 71 2.42 12.80 14.79
C ALA A 71 3.30 12.74 13.51
N PRO A 72 4.30 11.84 13.36
CA PRO A 72 5.19 11.83 12.19
C PRO A 72 4.54 11.30 10.89
N THR A 73 3.22 11.07 10.89
CA THR A 73 2.49 10.61 9.69
C THR A 73 1.42 11.57 9.22
N GLN A 74 1.17 12.69 9.89
CA GLN A 74 0.16 13.66 9.41
C GLN A 74 0.64 14.33 8.13
N VAL A 75 -0.08 14.07 7.03
CA VAL A 75 0.19 14.69 5.74
C VAL A 75 -0.28 16.14 5.75
N THR A 76 0.65 17.09 5.62
CA THR A 76 0.33 18.48 5.32
C THR A 76 -0.28 18.61 3.93
N TYR A 77 -1.28 19.49 3.81
CA TYR A 77 -1.95 19.79 2.56
C TYR A 77 -2.23 21.28 2.47
N ASP A 78 -2.32 21.79 1.25
CA ASP A 78 -2.79 23.14 0.95
C ASP A 78 -4.28 23.27 1.32
N PRO A 79 -4.67 24.10 2.31
CA PRO A 79 -6.07 24.25 2.72
C PRO A 79 -6.95 24.85 1.62
N GLU A 80 -6.38 25.63 0.70
CA GLU A 80 -7.11 26.20 -0.42
C GLU A 80 -7.29 25.21 -1.57
N PHE A 81 -6.57 24.08 -1.57
CA PHE A 81 -6.59 23.09 -2.65
C PHE A 81 -6.43 23.73 -4.05
N THR A 82 -5.38 24.53 -4.23
CA THR A 82 -4.99 25.15 -5.52
C THR A 82 -4.77 24.13 -6.64
N GLN A 83 -4.36 22.91 -6.29
CA GLN A 83 -4.09 21.79 -7.20
C GLN A 83 -4.62 20.45 -6.61
N PRO A 84 -4.87 19.41 -7.43
CA PRO A 84 -5.30 18.10 -6.93
C PRO A 84 -4.26 17.51 -5.97
N PRO A 85 -4.66 17.05 -4.76
CA PRO A 85 -3.75 16.54 -3.75
C PRO A 85 -2.80 15.46 -4.25
N THR A 86 -1.50 15.69 -4.12
CA THR A 86 -0.49 14.77 -4.64
C THR A 86 -0.53 13.44 -3.87
N LEU A 87 -0.34 12.33 -4.58
CA LEU A 87 -0.14 11.02 -3.95
C LEU A 87 1.30 10.82 -3.45
N ASN A 88 2.23 11.64 -3.95
CA ASN A 88 3.69 11.58 -3.70
C ASN A 88 4.24 10.14 -3.70
N TYR A 89 3.81 9.36 -4.68
CA TYR A 89 4.17 7.96 -4.86
C TYR A 89 4.27 7.67 -6.36
N SER A 90 5.29 6.92 -6.77
CA SER A 90 5.58 6.64 -8.18
C SER A 90 5.94 5.18 -8.38
N LEU A 91 5.25 4.53 -9.32
CA LEU A 91 5.58 3.18 -9.77
C LEU A 91 6.84 3.15 -10.66
N ARG A 92 7.24 4.30 -11.24
CA ARG A 92 8.37 4.37 -12.20
C ARG A 92 9.71 4.03 -11.57
N THR A 93 9.93 4.43 -10.31
CA THR A 93 11.14 4.11 -9.54
C THR A 93 11.17 2.65 -9.08
N ARG A 94 10.01 1.99 -8.98
CA ARG A 94 9.86 0.60 -8.52
C ARG A 94 9.74 -0.43 -9.65
N LYS A 95 9.77 0.00 -10.92
CA LYS A 95 9.50 -0.85 -12.10
C LYS A 95 10.29 -2.16 -12.14
N GLY A 96 11.57 -2.14 -11.75
CA GLY A 96 12.43 -3.34 -11.77
C GLY A 96 12.04 -4.35 -10.70
N TRP A 97 11.71 -3.88 -9.49
CA TRP A 97 11.22 -4.73 -8.40
C TRP A 97 9.84 -5.31 -8.69
N ILE A 98 8.95 -4.52 -9.31
CA ILE A 98 7.63 -4.98 -9.76
C ILE A 98 7.79 -6.06 -10.84
N ALA A 99 8.66 -5.85 -11.83
CA ALA A 99 8.92 -6.85 -12.88
C ALA A 99 9.52 -8.14 -12.30
N PHE A 100 10.53 -8.04 -11.42
CA PHE A 100 11.14 -9.18 -10.75
C PHE A 100 10.13 -10.00 -9.94
N PHE A 101 9.28 -9.33 -9.15
CA PHE A 101 8.21 -9.99 -8.38
C PHE A 101 7.22 -10.72 -9.29
N TRP A 102 6.71 -10.07 -10.35
CA TRP A 102 5.77 -10.71 -11.27
C TRP A 102 6.41 -11.85 -12.08
N THR A 103 7.70 -11.77 -12.41
CA THR A 103 8.43 -12.90 -13.00
C THR A 103 8.47 -14.09 -12.04
N LEU A 104 8.78 -13.88 -10.75
CA LEU A 104 8.74 -14.96 -9.75
C LEU A 104 7.34 -15.56 -9.61
N VAL A 105 6.29 -14.73 -9.56
CA VAL A 105 4.89 -15.20 -9.48
C VAL A 105 4.48 -16.00 -10.73
N VAL A 106 4.87 -15.58 -11.95
CA VAL A 106 4.56 -16.35 -13.17
C VAL A 106 5.36 -17.66 -13.23
N LEU A 107 6.61 -17.68 -12.75
CA LEU A 107 7.37 -18.92 -12.64
C LEU A 107 6.74 -19.90 -11.63
N ASP A 108 6.36 -19.41 -10.44
CA ASP A 108 5.78 -20.18 -9.33
C ASP A 108 4.35 -20.66 -9.60
N CYS A 109 3.50 -19.82 -10.21
CA CYS A 109 2.06 -20.08 -10.38
C CYS A 109 1.65 -20.49 -11.80
N VAL A 110 2.54 -20.46 -12.80
CA VAL A 110 2.22 -20.87 -14.18
C VAL A 110 3.26 -21.85 -14.72
N ALA A 111 4.54 -21.47 -14.74
CA ALA A 111 5.58 -22.33 -15.33
C ALA A 111 5.80 -23.61 -14.52
N MET A 112 5.86 -23.52 -13.19
CA MET A 112 6.07 -24.65 -12.29
C MET A 112 4.96 -25.71 -12.36
N PRO A 113 3.66 -25.42 -12.16
CA PRO A 113 2.62 -26.44 -12.24
C PRO A 113 2.55 -27.11 -13.62
N ILE A 114 2.72 -26.34 -14.71
CA ILE A 114 2.75 -26.89 -16.08
C ILE A 114 3.97 -27.80 -16.28
N ALA A 115 5.17 -27.37 -15.88
CA ALA A 115 6.40 -28.15 -16.02
C ALA A 115 6.42 -29.40 -15.14
N LEU A 116 5.90 -29.33 -13.91
CA LEU A 116 5.75 -30.49 -13.03
C LEU A 116 4.69 -31.46 -13.54
N TYR A 117 3.56 -30.98 -14.06
CA TYR A 117 2.55 -31.84 -14.68
C TYR A 117 3.14 -32.60 -15.86
N PHE A 118 3.62 -31.93 -16.92
CA PHE A 118 4.13 -32.65 -18.09
C PHE A 118 5.40 -33.46 -17.79
N GLY A 119 6.32 -32.91 -16.98
CA GLY A 119 7.58 -33.56 -16.63
C GLY A 119 7.42 -34.82 -15.79
N LEU A 120 6.54 -34.81 -14.79
CA LEU A 120 6.30 -36.00 -13.95
C LEU A 120 5.31 -36.97 -14.63
N TRP A 121 4.24 -36.48 -15.26
CA TRP A 121 3.22 -37.34 -15.89
C TRP A 121 3.75 -38.14 -17.08
N TYR A 122 4.62 -37.56 -17.91
CA TYR A 122 5.14 -38.20 -19.12
C TYR A 122 6.61 -38.63 -19.00
N GLY A 123 7.36 -38.08 -18.03
CA GLY A 123 8.77 -38.42 -17.80
C GLY A 123 9.03 -39.44 -16.69
N THR A 124 8.00 -39.89 -15.96
CA THR A 124 8.16 -40.83 -14.83
C THR A 124 7.04 -41.88 -14.77
N GLY A 125 7.26 -42.96 -14.02
CA GLY A 125 6.23 -43.95 -13.68
C GLY A 125 5.51 -43.67 -12.36
N LEU A 126 5.40 -42.40 -11.93
CA LEU A 126 4.68 -42.03 -10.72
C LEU A 126 3.16 -42.16 -10.92
N SER A 127 2.42 -42.47 -9.85
CA SER A 127 0.96 -42.45 -9.89
C SER A 127 0.42 -41.03 -10.12
N HIS A 128 -0.73 -40.92 -10.78
CA HIS A 128 -1.38 -39.63 -11.07
C HIS A 128 -1.63 -38.80 -9.80
N ASN A 129 -1.99 -39.47 -8.69
CA ASN A 129 -2.08 -38.88 -7.36
C ASN A 129 -0.74 -38.29 -6.87
N ALA A 130 0.37 -39.00 -7.02
CA ALA A 130 1.69 -38.52 -6.59
C ALA A 130 2.16 -37.32 -7.43
N VAL A 131 1.95 -37.36 -8.76
CA VAL A 131 2.25 -36.23 -9.67
C VAL A 131 1.58 -34.94 -9.19
N PHE A 132 0.27 -34.99 -8.94
CA PHE A 132 -0.47 -33.81 -8.51
C PHE A 132 -0.24 -33.42 -7.05
N SER A 133 0.04 -34.36 -6.15
CA SER A 133 0.44 -34.06 -4.78
C SER A 133 1.78 -33.31 -4.72
N ILE A 134 2.77 -33.74 -5.51
CA ILE A 134 4.06 -33.04 -5.65
C ILE A 134 3.85 -31.65 -6.26
N SER A 135 3.08 -31.54 -7.34
CA SER A 135 2.79 -30.25 -7.97
C SER A 135 2.06 -29.29 -7.02
N THR A 136 1.12 -29.79 -6.21
CA THR A 136 0.35 -29.00 -5.24
C THR A 136 1.21 -28.56 -4.05
N GLY A 137 2.11 -29.42 -3.56
CA GLY A 137 2.98 -29.12 -2.43
C GLY A 137 4.10 -28.11 -2.74
N LEU A 138 4.45 -27.92 -4.02
CA LEU A 138 5.45 -26.94 -4.47
C LEU A 138 4.83 -25.63 -4.97
N LEU A 139 3.61 -25.69 -5.51
CA LEU A 139 2.86 -24.54 -6.04
C LEU A 139 2.68 -23.43 -4.99
N GLY A 140 2.84 -22.18 -5.44
CA GLY A 140 2.51 -21.02 -4.61
C GLY A 140 3.55 -20.69 -3.55
N THR A 141 4.75 -21.27 -3.62
CA THR A 141 5.85 -21.03 -2.67
C THR A 141 6.19 -19.53 -2.58
N VAL A 142 6.23 -18.82 -3.70
CA VAL A 142 6.46 -17.36 -3.73
C VAL A 142 5.28 -16.62 -3.08
N SER A 143 4.06 -17.06 -3.35
CA SER A 143 2.84 -16.46 -2.77
C SER A 143 2.75 -16.65 -1.25
N ILE A 144 3.11 -17.82 -0.74
CA ILE A 144 3.18 -18.13 0.71
C ILE A 144 4.24 -17.26 1.39
N VAL A 145 5.43 -17.14 0.79
CA VAL A 145 6.51 -16.31 1.34
C VAL A 145 6.10 -14.84 1.41
N GLU A 146 5.53 -14.25 0.34
CA GLU A 146 5.10 -12.85 0.40
C GLU A 146 3.89 -12.65 1.34
N TYR A 147 2.99 -13.63 1.47
CA TYR A 147 1.91 -13.57 2.47
C TYR A 147 2.45 -13.45 3.90
N PHE A 148 3.46 -14.23 4.26
CA PHE A 148 4.12 -14.12 5.57
C PHE A 148 4.97 -12.85 5.72
N LEU A 149 5.64 -12.38 4.66
CA LEU A 149 6.35 -11.09 4.68
C LEU A 149 5.37 -9.92 4.88
N ARG A 150 4.23 -9.93 4.18
CA ARG A 150 3.13 -8.96 4.33
C ARG A 150 2.57 -8.97 5.75
N PHE A 151 2.29 -10.15 6.31
CA PHE A 151 1.85 -10.31 7.70
C PHE A 151 2.88 -9.73 8.68
N HIS A 152 4.18 -10.03 8.51
CA HIS A 152 5.24 -9.47 9.35
C HIS A 152 5.31 -7.93 9.25
N ARG A 153 5.24 -7.36 8.03
CA ARG A 153 5.22 -5.90 7.81
C ARG A 153 4.08 -5.23 8.58
N LEU A 154 2.88 -5.83 8.61
CA LEU A 154 1.73 -5.33 9.37
C LEU A 154 1.86 -5.54 10.90
N TRP A 155 2.35 -6.69 11.34
CA TRP A 155 2.41 -7.10 12.76
C TRP A 155 3.54 -6.43 13.56
N LYS A 156 4.62 -5.98 12.89
CA LYS A 156 5.80 -5.39 13.53
C LYS A 156 5.43 -4.17 14.40
N GLN A 157 6.06 -4.09 15.57
CA GLN A 157 5.95 -2.92 16.45
C GLN A 157 6.51 -1.68 15.72
N GLY A 158 5.79 -0.54 15.79
CA GLY A 158 6.15 0.65 15.03
C GLY A 158 5.95 0.56 13.50
N SER A 159 5.22 -0.45 12.98
CA SER A 159 4.96 -0.59 11.53
C SER A 159 4.48 0.71 10.87
N THR A 160 5.25 1.17 9.89
CA THR A 160 4.99 2.35 9.04
C THR A 160 3.95 2.10 7.95
N CYS A 161 3.44 0.86 7.83
CA CYS A 161 2.42 0.46 6.86
C CYS A 161 1.17 -0.11 7.53
N ARG A 162 0.87 0.28 8.78
CA ARG A 162 -0.39 -0.08 9.44
C ARG A 162 -1.57 0.73 8.89
N VAL A 163 -2.76 0.15 9.01
CA VAL A 163 -4.05 0.80 8.74
C VAL A 163 -4.27 1.99 9.69
N ILE A 164 -4.80 3.11 9.17
CA ILE A 164 -4.93 4.38 9.92
C ILE A 164 -5.83 4.21 11.14
N GLY A 165 -5.29 4.35 12.36
CA GLY A 165 -6.06 4.20 13.59
C GLY A 165 -6.54 2.77 13.88
N ALA A 166 -5.74 1.76 13.53
CA ALA A 166 -5.98 0.36 13.88
C ALA A 166 -4.97 -0.14 14.95
N ARG A 167 -5.39 -1.08 15.82
CA ARG A 167 -4.49 -1.69 16.83
C ARG A 167 -3.47 -2.62 16.15
N ARG A 168 -2.37 -2.96 16.84
CA ARG A 168 -1.26 -3.80 16.32
C ARG A 168 -1.73 -5.07 15.59
N PHE A 169 -2.75 -5.73 16.11
CA PHE A 169 -3.28 -7.02 15.65
C PHE A 169 -4.28 -6.93 14.48
N TYR A 170 -4.61 -5.72 14.00
CA TYR A 170 -5.48 -5.56 12.83
C TYR A 170 -4.68 -5.71 11.54
N LEU A 171 -5.00 -6.78 10.80
CA LEU A 171 -4.61 -6.96 9.41
C LEU A 171 -5.52 -6.11 8.50
N ASP A 172 -5.07 -5.82 7.29
CA ASP A 172 -5.83 -5.01 6.34
C ASP A 172 -6.80 -5.83 5.48
N TRP A 173 -7.70 -5.15 4.79
CA TRP A 173 -8.79 -5.75 4.03
C TRP A 173 -8.25 -6.63 2.90
N PHE A 174 -7.26 -6.15 2.14
CA PHE A 174 -6.64 -6.99 1.12
C PHE A 174 -6.04 -8.28 1.71
N HIS A 175 -5.32 -8.21 2.83
CA HIS A 175 -4.77 -9.41 3.47
C HIS A 175 -5.87 -10.41 3.85
N TRP A 176 -6.98 -9.98 4.47
CA TRP A 176 -8.10 -10.89 4.81
C TRP A 176 -8.77 -11.54 3.59
N ASN A 177 -8.95 -10.81 2.50
CA ASN A 177 -9.55 -11.38 1.29
C ASN A 177 -8.57 -12.32 0.56
N LEU A 178 -7.27 -12.00 0.59
CA LEU A 178 -6.23 -12.91 0.13
C LEU A 178 -6.19 -14.20 0.98
N SER A 179 -6.31 -14.11 2.32
CA SER A 179 -6.45 -15.28 3.19
C SER A 179 -7.65 -16.14 2.80
N PHE A 180 -8.82 -15.55 2.62
CA PHE A 180 -10.06 -16.27 2.28
C PHE A 180 -9.98 -16.95 0.91
N ALA A 181 -9.54 -16.23 -0.13
CA ALA A 181 -9.43 -16.78 -1.47
C ALA A 181 -8.31 -17.83 -1.58
N TRP A 182 -7.22 -17.68 -0.83
CA TRP A 182 -6.16 -18.69 -0.75
C TRP A 182 -6.61 -19.95 0.01
N ILE A 183 -7.40 -19.82 1.08
CA ILE A 183 -8.04 -20.97 1.76
C ILE A 183 -8.99 -21.71 0.81
N ALA A 184 -9.78 -21.00 0.01
CA ALA A 184 -10.64 -21.63 -1.00
C ALA A 184 -9.82 -22.43 -2.03
N VAL A 185 -8.75 -21.84 -2.57
CA VAL A 185 -7.81 -22.52 -3.48
C VAL A 185 -7.12 -23.73 -2.83
N MET A 186 -6.73 -23.64 -1.56
CA MET A 186 -6.14 -24.79 -0.85
C MET A 186 -7.13 -25.93 -0.66
N ILE A 187 -8.40 -25.63 -0.33
CA ILE A 187 -9.46 -26.66 -0.24
C ILE A 187 -9.67 -27.31 -1.61
N GLU A 188 -9.76 -26.52 -2.67
CA GLU A 188 -9.96 -26.98 -4.05
C GLU A 188 -8.83 -27.90 -4.53
N LEU A 189 -7.58 -27.51 -4.30
CA LEU A 189 -6.39 -28.31 -4.61
C LEU A 189 -6.34 -29.60 -3.78
N ILE A 190 -6.48 -29.50 -2.45
CA ILE A 190 -6.45 -30.67 -1.56
C ILE A 190 -7.53 -31.68 -1.95
N VAL A 191 -8.78 -31.25 -2.12
CA VAL A 191 -9.90 -32.11 -2.54
C VAL A 191 -9.64 -32.70 -3.93
N GLY A 192 -9.06 -31.94 -4.86
CA GLY A 192 -8.62 -32.44 -6.16
C GLY A 192 -7.52 -33.51 -6.08
N THR A 193 -6.68 -33.49 -5.04
CA THR A 193 -5.62 -34.50 -4.79
C THR A 193 -6.01 -35.67 -3.89
N VAL A 194 -7.23 -35.74 -3.34
CA VAL A 194 -7.68 -36.90 -2.54
C VAL A 194 -7.89 -38.18 -3.37
N PRO A 195 -8.49 -38.16 -4.58
CA PRO A 195 -8.72 -39.37 -5.37
C PRO A 195 -7.44 -40.03 -5.88
N GLU A 196 -7.46 -41.37 -6.03
CA GLU A 196 -6.39 -42.14 -6.68
C GLU A 196 -6.16 -41.70 -8.14
N GLU A 197 -7.25 -41.29 -8.81
CA GLU A 197 -7.27 -40.66 -10.14
C GLU A 197 -7.76 -39.20 -10.01
N PRO A 198 -6.84 -38.22 -9.84
CA PRO A 198 -7.20 -36.83 -9.62
C PRO A 198 -7.98 -36.19 -10.79
N PRO A 199 -9.12 -35.52 -10.54
CA PRO A 199 -9.86 -34.80 -11.58
C PRO A 199 -9.08 -33.57 -12.06
N ILE A 200 -8.27 -33.74 -13.12
CA ILE A 200 -7.37 -32.71 -13.67
C ILE A 200 -8.07 -31.39 -13.99
N ARG A 201 -9.36 -31.44 -14.38
CA ARG A 201 -10.17 -30.22 -14.61
C ARG A 201 -10.38 -29.40 -13.33
N LEU A 202 -10.55 -30.04 -12.17
CA LEU A 202 -10.61 -29.35 -10.88
C LEU A 202 -9.23 -28.77 -10.51
N LEU A 203 -8.15 -29.49 -10.77
CA LEU A 203 -6.78 -29.01 -10.55
C LEU A 203 -6.32 -27.93 -11.55
N ALA A 204 -7.16 -27.56 -12.52
CA ALA A 204 -6.94 -26.43 -13.44
C ALA A 204 -7.76 -25.17 -13.05
N MET A 205 -8.76 -25.32 -12.17
CA MET A 205 -9.64 -24.24 -11.72
C MET A 205 -9.05 -23.20 -10.75
N PRO A 206 -7.96 -23.42 -9.96
CA PRO A 206 -7.65 -22.55 -8.82
C PRO A 206 -7.49 -21.06 -9.13
N VAL A 207 -6.87 -20.72 -10.27
CA VAL A 207 -6.69 -19.32 -10.67
C VAL A 207 -8.01 -18.70 -11.16
N SER A 208 -8.92 -19.50 -11.72
CA SER A 208 -10.28 -19.10 -12.07
C SER A 208 -11.14 -18.88 -10.83
N SER A 209 -11.03 -19.74 -9.82
CA SER A 209 -11.69 -19.58 -8.51
C SER A 209 -11.20 -18.33 -7.77
N MET A 210 -9.91 -18.04 -7.83
CA MET A 210 -9.32 -16.78 -7.32
C MET A 210 -9.90 -15.55 -8.05
N LEU A 211 -10.08 -15.60 -9.37
CA LEU A 211 -10.75 -14.53 -10.14
C LEU A 211 -12.23 -14.40 -9.80
N PHE A 212 -12.96 -15.50 -9.58
CA PHE A 212 -14.35 -15.44 -9.09
C PHE A 212 -14.43 -14.78 -7.71
N ALA A 213 -13.56 -15.17 -6.77
CA ALA A 213 -13.54 -14.61 -5.42
C ALA A 213 -13.37 -13.09 -5.44
N PHE A 214 -12.33 -12.57 -6.08
CA PHE A 214 -12.11 -11.11 -6.18
C PHE A 214 -13.16 -10.41 -7.07
N GLY A 215 -13.59 -11.02 -8.16
CA GLY A 215 -14.59 -10.45 -9.08
C GLY A 215 -15.97 -10.25 -8.42
N VAL A 216 -16.46 -11.29 -7.73
CA VAL A 216 -17.70 -11.21 -6.93
C VAL A 216 -17.53 -10.21 -5.80
N GLN A 217 -16.40 -10.24 -5.07
CA GLN A 217 -16.16 -9.33 -3.95
C GLN A 217 -16.18 -7.86 -4.36
N LEU A 218 -15.51 -7.49 -5.45
CA LEU A 218 -15.50 -6.12 -5.99
C LEU A 218 -16.92 -5.67 -6.40
N LEU A 219 -17.69 -6.55 -7.05
CA LEU A 219 -19.06 -6.29 -7.47
C LEU A 219 -19.99 -6.11 -6.27
N VAL A 220 -19.93 -6.99 -5.28
CA VAL A 220 -20.76 -6.93 -4.05
C VAL A 220 -20.48 -5.65 -3.25
N ILE A 221 -19.22 -5.24 -3.11
CA ILE A 221 -18.86 -4.00 -2.40
C ILE A 221 -19.39 -2.77 -3.15
N ASP A 222 -19.26 -2.72 -4.48
CA ASP A 222 -19.70 -1.55 -5.26
C ASP A 222 -21.24 -1.50 -5.42
N ALA A 223 -21.90 -2.65 -5.51
CA ALA A 223 -23.37 -2.75 -5.46
C ALA A 223 -23.91 -2.29 -4.10
N ALA A 224 -23.33 -2.78 -2.99
CA ALA A 224 -23.72 -2.34 -1.65
C ALA A 224 -23.48 -0.83 -1.44
N ARG A 225 -22.41 -0.27 -2.03
CA ARG A 225 -22.15 1.18 -2.08
C ARG A 225 -23.23 1.93 -2.86
N ILE A 226 -23.66 1.44 -4.03
CA ILE A 226 -24.72 2.06 -4.84
C ILE A 226 -26.06 2.04 -4.11
N MET A 227 -26.36 0.95 -3.38
CA MET A 227 -27.53 0.83 -2.50
C MET A 227 -27.45 1.67 -1.21
N GLY A 228 -26.38 2.45 -1.01
CA GLY A 228 -26.22 3.36 0.12
C GLY A 228 -25.85 2.69 1.45
N TYR A 229 -25.48 1.40 1.45
CA TYR A 229 -25.06 0.73 2.69
C TYR A 229 -23.78 1.36 3.27
N LYS A 230 -23.77 1.49 4.59
CA LYS A 230 -22.61 1.89 5.39
C LYS A 230 -21.75 0.67 5.68
N ALA A 231 -20.43 0.85 5.82
CA ALA A 231 -19.48 -0.24 6.06
C ALA A 231 -19.87 -1.05 7.33
N PRO A 232 -20.27 -2.33 7.20
CA PRO A 232 -20.82 -3.10 8.32
C PRO A 232 -19.74 -3.52 9.32
N VAL A 233 -18.51 -3.65 8.83
CA VAL A 233 -17.26 -3.85 9.57
C VAL A 233 -16.24 -2.79 9.14
N ARG A 234 -15.03 -2.84 9.70
CA ARG A 234 -13.92 -2.00 9.26
C ARG A 234 -13.34 -2.52 7.94
N ILE A 235 -13.13 -1.64 6.97
CA ILE A 235 -12.54 -1.97 5.65
C ILE A 235 -11.26 -1.14 5.50
N SER A 236 -10.14 -1.69 5.96
CA SER A 236 -8.84 -0.99 6.06
C SER A 236 -8.99 0.37 6.76
N SER A 237 -8.60 1.49 6.15
CA SER A 237 -8.70 2.81 6.81
C SER A 237 -10.14 3.30 6.94
N LEU A 238 -11.11 2.66 6.28
CA LEU A 238 -12.53 2.99 6.37
C LEU A 238 -13.13 2.47 7.70
N PRO A 239 -13.56 3.35 8.62
CA PRO A 239 -14.16 2.93 9.88
C PRO A 239 -15.58 2.37 9.67
N ARG A 240 -15.98 1.46 10.56
CA ARG A 240 -17.35 0.91 10.62
C ARG A 240 -18.37 2.05 10.65
N GLY A 241 -19.47 1.91 9.89
CA GLY A 241 -20.56 2.89 9.84
C GLY A 241 -20.33 4.07 8.88
N SER A 242 -19.16 4.21 8.26
CA SER A 242 -18.92 5.22 7.23
C SER A 242 -19.38 4.76 5.83
N PRO A 243 -19.62 5.67 4.86
CA PRO A 243 -20.05 5.29 3.51
C PRO A 243 -19.02 4.43 2.77
N LEU A 244 -19.47 3.40 2.08
CA LEU A 244 -18.61 2.51 1.30
C LEU A 244 -17.88 3.25 0.17
N ARG A 245 -16.66 2.80 -0.13
CA ARG A 245 -15.83 3.26 -1.26
C ARG A 245 -15.84 2.20 -2.36
N PRO A 246 -15.54 2.55 -3.63
CA PRO A 246 -15.42 1.55 -4.70
C PRO A 246 -14.45 0.44 -4.29
N GLY A 247 -14.76 -0.82 -4.61
CA GLY A 247 -13.99 -1.97 -4.15
C GLY A 247 -12.48 -1.86 -4.42
N ILE A 248 -12.08 -1.27 -5.56
CA ILE A 248 -10.66 -1.10 -5.89
C ILE A 248 -9.91 -0.14 -4.94
N TYR A 249 -10.61 0.72 -4.19
CA TYR A 249 -10.00 1.68 -3.26
C TYR A 249 -9.19 0.96 -2.18
N SER A 250 -9.75 -0.08 -1.53
CA SER A 250 -9.05 -0.80 -0.45
C SER A 250 -7.91 -1.65 -1.00
N LEU A 251 -8.06 -2.25 -2.18
CA LEU A 251 -6.97 -2.96 -2.86
C LEU A 251 -5.79 -2.02 -3.16
N ILE A 252 -6.04 -0.83 -3.72
CA ILE A 252 -5.00 0.18 -3.97
C ILE A 252 -4.39 0.68 -2.66
N GLU A 253 -5.22 0.97 -1.65
CA GLU A 253 -4.76 1.42 -0.32
C GLU A 253 -3.80 0.41 0.31
N ASP A 254 -4.13 -0.88 0.24
CA ASP A 254 -3.44 -1.93 0.98
C ASP A 254 -2.24 -2.55 0.25
N ILE A 255 -2.31 -2.68 -1.07
CA ILE A 255 -1.19 -3.19 -1.89
C ILE A 255 -0.07 -2.14 -1.94
N VAL A 256 -0.43 -0.87 -2.18
CA VAL A 256 0.59 0.20 -2.27
C VAL A 256 1.18 0.51 -0.89
N ALA A 257 0.39 0.49 0.19
CA ALA A 257 0.91 0.78 1.52
C ALA A 257 1.90 -0.29 2.02
N VAL A 258 1.62 -1.58 1.80
CA VAL A 258 2.37 -2.68 2.42
C VAL A 258 3.40 -3.29 1.46
N ASP A 259 3.00 -3.68 0.25
CA ASP A 259 3.89 -4.36 -0.72
C ASP A 259 4.73 -3.33 -1.48
N GLY A 260 4.06 -2.28 -1.97
CA GLY A 260 4.67 -1.14 -2.66
C GLY A 260 5.45 -0.17 -1.76
N SER A 261 5.47 -0.42 -0.44
CA SER A 261 6.18 0.42 0.55
C SER A 261 5.82 1.91 0.49
N GLY A 262 4.54 2.23 0.28
CA GLY A 262 3.98 3.59 0.40
C GLY A 262 3.53 3.98 1.81
N GLY A 263 3.38 2.99 2.71
CA GLY A 263 3.09 3.21 4.12
C GLY A 263 1.75 3.90 4.45
N THR A 264 1.62 4.31 5.71
CA THR A 264 0.49 5.09 6.24
C THR A 264 0.34 6.46 5.56
N GLU A 265 1.46 7.03 5.12
CA GLU A 265 1.50 8.33 4.41
C GLU A 265 0.76 8.26 3.07
N PHE A 266 0.97 7.19 2.28
CA PHE A 266 0.19 6.95 1.06
C PHE A 266 -1.30 6.74 1.38
N ARG A 267 -1.65 5.97 2.42
CA ARG A 267 -3.05 5.79 2.83
C ARG A 267 -3.74 7.13 3.12
N GLN A 268 -3.05 8.05 3.80
CA GLN A 268 -3.59 9.39 4.08
C GLN A 268 -3.74 10.23 2.80
N ARG A 269 -2.73 10.28 1.92
CA ARG A 269 -2.82 11.01 0.64
C ARG A 269 -3.91 10.46 -0.28
N LEU A 270 -4.05 9.13 -0.36
CA LEU A 270 -5.10 8.47 -1.13
C LEU A 270 -6.50 8.82 -0.59
N ASN A 271 -6.68 8.78 0.73
CA ASN A 271 -7.92 9.20 1.38
C ASN A 271 -8.26 10.67 1.09
N LEU A 272 -7.27 11.56 1.21
CA LEU A 272 -7.44 13.01 1.08
C LEU A 272 -7.72 13.41 -0.38
N ARG A 273 -7.03 12.83 -1.37
CA ARG A 273 -7.38 12.99 -2.80
C ARG A 273 -8.77 12.44 -3.12
N TYR A 274 -9.13 11.28 -2.57
CA TYR A 274 -10.47 10.69 -2.74
C TYR A 274 -11.59 11.54 -2.16
N GLN A 275 -11.35 12.25 -1.05
CA GLN A 275 -12.32 13.18 -0.47
C GLN A 275 -12.43 14.47 -1.32
N ALA A 276 -11.30 15.09 -1.68
CA ALA A 276 -11.29 16.34 -2.44
C ALA A 276 -11.81 16.20 -3.88
N SER A 277 -11.50 15.10 -4.57
CA SER A 277 -11.69 15.01 -6.03
C SER A 277 -12.93 14.19 -6.42
N LYS A 278 -13.84 14.80 -7.18
CA LYS A 278 -15.01 14.10 -7.78
C LYS A 278 -14.59 13.19 -8.93
N ASP A 279 -13.67 13.65 -9.77
CA ASP A 279 -13.20 12.91 -10.95
C ASP A 279 -12.37 11.69 -10.56
N PHE A 280 -11.55 11.78 -9.49
CA PHE A 280 -10.84 10.63 -8.94
C PHE A 280 -11.80 9.56 -8.40
N ARG A 281 -12.87 9.96 -7.69
CA ARG A 281 -13.93 9.06 -7.22
C ARG A 281 -14.63 8.34 -8.37
N LEU A 282 -14.97 9.06 -9.44
CA LEU A 282 -15.58 8.49 -10.65
C LEU A 282 -14.62 7.55 -11.40
N MET A 283 -13.33 7.90 -11.49
CA MET A 283 -12.30 7.04 -12.07
C MET A 283 -12.15 5.72 -11.30
N LEU A 284 -12.04 5.75 -9.97
CA LEU A 284 -11.93 4.52 -9.16
C LEU A 284 -13.19 3.64 -9.24
N HIS A 285 -14.38 4.24 -9.35
CA HIS A 285 -15.62 3.49 -9.57
C HIS A 285 -15.64 2.79 -10.95
N ARG A 286 -15.31 3.52 -12.03
CA ARG A 286 -15.20 2.93 -13.39
C ARG A 286 -14.15 1.81 -13.43
N ILE A 287 -13.01 1.98 -12.77
CA ILE A 287 -11.96 0.96 -12.66
C ILE A 287 -12.44 -0.24 -11.83
N THR A 288 -13.21 -0.03 -10.74
CA THR A 288 -13.80 -1.12 -9.96
C THR A 288 -14.69 -1.99 -10.83
N LEU A 289 -15.59 -1.40 -11.62
CA LEU A 289 -16.47 -2.14 -12.53
C LEU A 289 -15.68 -2.84 -13.65
N PHE A 290 -14.66 -2.18 -14.23
CA PHE A 290 -13.81 -2.76 -15.27
C PHE A 290 -13.02 -3.99 -14.79
N TRP A 291 -12.52 -3.98 -13.55
CA TRP A 291 -11.85 -5.14 -12.96
C TRP A 291 -12.84 -6.21 -12.47
N ALA A 292 -13.98 -5.84 -11.88
CA ALA A 292 -14.99 -6.80 -11.44
C ALA A 292 -15.59 -7.57 -12.62
N ALA A 293 -16.10 -6.88 -13.64
CA ALA A 293 -16.66 -7.50 -14.83
C ALA A 293 -15.60 -8.25 -15.65
N GLY A 294 -14.37 -7.72 -15.74
CA GLY A 294 -13.25 -8.39 -16.39
C GLY A 294 -12.86 -9.70 -15.69
N ALA A 295 -12.72 -9.69 -14.36
CA ALA A 295 -12.36 -10.88 -13.58
C ALA A 295 -13.44 -11.96 -13.67
N LEU A 296 -14.72 -11.59 -13.56
CA LEU A 296 -15.85 -12.52 -13.72
C LEU A 296 -15.91 -13.08 -15.15
N GLY A 297 -15.75 -12.24 -16.18
CA GLY A 297 -15.73 -12.69 -17.57
C GLY A 297 -14.55 -13.63 -17.88
N ALA A 298 -13.36 -13.32 -17.38
CA ALA A 298 -12.18 -14.17 -17.51
C ALA A 298 -12.30 -15.48 -16.72
N ALA A 299 -12.88 -15.46 -15.52
CA ALA A 299 -13.16 -16.65 -14.73
C ALA A 299 -14.16 -17.58 -15.44
N VAL A 300 -15.28 -17.04 -15.93
CA VAL A 300 -16.28 -17.80 -16.71
C VAL A 300 -15.65 -18.37 -18.00
N LEU A 301 -14.93 -17.57 -18.77
CA LEU A 301 -14.26 -18.03 -20.00
C LEU A 301 -13.27 -19.16 -19.72
N THR A 302 -12.39 -18.98 -18.73
CA THR A 302 -11.39 -19.98 -18.37
C THR A 302 -12.06 -21.26 -17.85
N THR A 303 -13.12 -21.14 -17.04
CA THR A 303 -13.94 -22.28 -16.57
C THR A 303 -14.55 -23.05 -17.75
N VAL A 304 -15.19 -22.36 -18.69
CA VAL A 304 -15.78 -23.01 -19.88
C VAL A 304 -14.72 -23.75 -20.68
N LEU A 305 -13.53 -23.16 -20.87
CA LEU A 305 -12.42 -23.82 -21.56
C LEU A 305 -11.85 -25.02 -20.78
N ILE A 306 -11.74 -24.91 -19.44
CA ILE A 306 -11.34 -26.02 -18.55
C ILE A 306 -12.30 -27.20 -18.66
N PHE A 307 -13.60 -26.98 -18.88
CA PHE A 307 -14.59 -28.07 -19.01
C PHE A 307 -14.82 -28.57 -20.44
N THR A 308 -14.55 -27.77 -21.47
CA THR A 308 -14.79 -28.14 -22.89
C THR A 308 -13.56 -28.68 -23.62
N LEU A 309 -12.34 -28.28 -23.26
CA LEU A 309 -11.12 -28.72 -23.95
C LEU A 309 -10.71 -30.15 -23.59
N SER A 310 -9.72 -30.69 -24.31
CA SER A 310 -9.02 -31.93 -23.93
C SER A 310 -8.28 -31.75 -22.60
N ARG A 311 -8.02 -32.85 -21.89
CA ARG A 311 -7.47 -32.92 -20.53
C ARG A 311 -6.24 -32.01 -20.32
N ASP A 312 -5.23 -32.16 -21.16
CA ASP A 312 -3.95 -31.47 -21.05
C ASP A 312 -4.07 -29.99 -21.44
N ALA A 313 -4.88 -29.69 -22.46
CA ALA A 313 -5.17 -28.32 -22.86
C ALA A 313 -5.95 -27.56 -21.79
N ALA A 314 -6.94 -28.21 -21.16
CA ALA A 314 -7.70 -27.68 -20.03
C ALA A 314 -6.79 -27.28 -18.85
N TYR A 315 -5.79 -28.10 -18.53
CA TYR A 315 -4.80 -27.78 -17.51
C TYR A 315 -3.96 -26.55 -17.89
N VAL A 316 -3.41 -26.51 -19.11
CA VAL A 316 -2.61 -25.37 -19.58
C VAL A 316 -3.41 -24.06 -19.62
N VAL A 317 -4.66 -24.06 -20.10
CA VAL A 317 -5.45 -22.81 -20.15
C VAL A 317 -5.84 -22.31 -18.77
N GLY A 318 -6.09 -23.21 -17.81
CA GLY A 318 -6.46 -22.85 -16.43
C GLY A 318 -5.37 -22.05 -15.71
N TRP A 319 -4.11 -22.45 -15.88
CA TRP A 319 -2.96 -21.73 -15.34
C TRP A 319 -2.55 -20.51 -16.18
N CYS A 320 -2.71 -20.54 -17.51
CA CYS A 320 -2.23 -19.46 -18.39
C CYS A 320 -3.20 -18.28 -18.60
N ILE A 321 -4.49 -18.53 -18.87
CA ILE A 321 -5.41 -17.48 -19.32
C ILE A 321 -5.63 -16.37 -18.27
N PRO A 322 -5.85 -16.67 -16.98
CA PRO A 322 -6.04 -15.65 -15.95
C PRO A 322 -4.84 -14.68 -15.82
N PHE A 323 -3.61 -15.18 -15.93
CA PHE A 323 -2.40 -14.33 -15.87
C PHE A 323 -2.22 -13.48 -17.12
N LEU A 324 -2.48 -14.03 -18.31
CA LEU A 324 -2.48 -13.27 -19.57
C LEU A 324 -3.53 -12.14 -19.53
N TRP A 325 -4.74 -12.47 -19.09
CA TRP A 325 -5.83 -11.50 -18.88
C TRP A 325 -5.41 -10.39 -17.90
N ALA A 326 -4.89 -10.75 -16.73
CA ALA A 326 -4.48 -9.80 -15.70
C ALA A 326 -3.36 -8.85 -16.20
N GLY A 327 -2.40 -9.37 -16.98
CA GLY A 327 -1.35 -8.56 -17.62
C GLY A 327 -1.93 -7.53 -18.60
N ILE A 328 -2.86 -7.93 -19.46
CA ILE A 328 -3.55 -7.04 -20.41
C ILE A 328 -4.36 -5.97 -19.65
N TRP A 329 -5.14 -6.37 -18.64
CA TRP A 329 -5.93 -5.44 -17.81
C TRP A 329 -5.05 -4.46 -17.04
N ALA A 330 -3.89 -4.88 -16.54
CA ALA A 330 -2.91 -4.01 -15.87
C ALA A 330 -2.35 -2.94 -16.83
N VAL A 331 -2.04 -3.30 -18.08
CA VAL A 331 -1.57 -2.33 -19.10
C VAL A 331 -2.66 -1.32 -19.45
N ILE A 332 -3.90 -1.78 -19.71
CA ILE A 332 -5.05 -0.92 -20.01
C ILE A 332 -5.31 0.04 -18.83
N THR A 333 -5.39 -0.48 -17.61
CA THR A 333 -5.62 0.32 -16.39
C THR A 333 -4.52 1.34 -16.17
N THR A 334 -3.25 0.97 -16.41
CA THR A 334 -2.10 1.89 -16.28
C THR A 334 -2.23 3.08 -17.24
N LYS A 335 -2.67 2.86 -18.48
CA LYS A 335 -2.90 3.93 -19.46
C LYS A 335 -4.14 4.77 -19.10
N TRP A 336 -5.24 4.13 -18.71
CA TRP A 336 -6.46 4.81 -18.27
C TRP A 336 -6.17 5.75 -17.09
N VAL A 337 -5.54 5.26 -16.03
CA VAL A 337 -5.19 6.07 -14.84
C VAL A 337 -4.27 7.25 -15.22
N GLN A 338 -3.30 7.05 -16.12
CA GLN A 338 -2.44 8.15 -16.60
C GLN A 338 -3.21 9.24 -17.35
N VAL A 339 -4.27 8.88 -18.11
CA VAL A 339 -5.13 9.86 -18.78
C VAL A 339 -6.11 10.52 -17.79
N GLY A 340 -6.75 9.74 -16.92
CA GLY A 340 -7.71 10.24 -15.93
C GLY A 340 -7.07 11.21 -14.93
N LEU A 341 -5.85 10.91 -14.44
CA LEU A 341 -5.10 11.84 -13.60
C LEU A 341 -4.73 13.13 -14.34
N LYS A 342 -4.33 13.06 -15.63
CA LYS A 342 -4.06 14.26 -16.43
C LYS A 342 -5.31 15.14 -16.59
N HIS A 343 -6.46 14.54 -16.85
CA HIS A 343 -7.74 15.23 -16.96
C HIS A 343 -8.17 15.87 -15.63
N GLU A 344 -7.98 15.17 -14.51
CA GLU A 344 -8.18 15.71 -13.16
C GLU A 344 -7.28 16.92 -12.86
N TYR A 345 -6.01 16.89 -13.29
CA TYR A 345 -5.10 18.04 -13.16
C TYR A 345 -5.47 19.22 -14.08
N ALA A 346 -5.90 18.95 -15.31
CA ALA A 346 -6.27 19.99 -16.28
C ALA A 346 -7.55 20.74 -15.87
N ASN A 347 -8.58 20.03 -15.41
CA ASN A 347 -9.89 20.59 -15.13
C ASN A 347 -10.07 21.04 -13.67
N TRP A 348 -9.01 21.00 -12.85
CA TRP A 348 -9.12 21.16 -11.38
C TRP A 348 -9.76 22.47 -10.97
N SER A 349 -9.37 23.59 -11.58
CA SER A 349 -9.89 24.93 -11.31
C SER A 349 -11.39 25.05 -11.61
N GLU A 350 -11.88 24.37 -12.64
CA GLU A 350 -13.31 24.30 -12.96
C GLU A 350 -14.08 23.37 -12.02
N THR A 351 -13.57 22.16 -11.77
CA THR A 351 -14.25 21.16 -10.94
C THR A 351 -14.34 21.62 -9.47
N LYS A 352 -13.32 22.33 -8.97
CA LYS A 352 -13.28 22.88 -7.59
C LYS A 352 -14.48 23.78 -7.26
N TRP A 353 -14.99 24.53 -8.24
CA TRP A 353 -16.13 25.43 -8.07
C TRP A 353 -17.47 24.85 -8.56
N LYS A 354 -17.52 23.54 -8.83
CA LYS A 354 -18.70 22.79 -9.33
C LYS A 354 -18.99 21.53 -8.48
N ALA A 355 -18.42 21.43 -7.27
CA ALA A 355 -18.38 20.24 -6.41
C ALA A 355 -18.95 20.50 -5.01
#